data_AF-A0A7S1R3J7-F1
#
_entry.id   AF-A0A7S1R3J7-F1
#
_cell.length_a   1.000
_cell.length_b   1.000
_cell.length_c   1.000
_cell.angle_alpha   90.00
_cell.angle_beta   90.00
_cell.angle_gamma   90.00
#
_symmetry.space_group_name_H-M   'P 1'
#
loop_
_entity.id
_entity.type
_entity.pdbx_description
1 polymer ?
#
loop_
_entity_poly.entity_id
_entity_poly.type
_entity_poly.pdbx_seq_one_letter_code
_entity_poly.pdbx_strand_id
1 'polypeptide(L)'
;EDEAVRPLALSMHLVVALVIRPRTKDHMGVYGYATLLNLDSPKRAETFISHCWNERFEDFANTLGTLRRETVVWVCSFAMPQNVDIGRLLCTDLSSSPFAKALLASERVLLVVDDSVEPLTRSWCCFEVYLAVKHRLRFELRPPQTSTDLYRKVRTKLAAMDIRQCDASNKSDHLKIMSAIRGSEPLVNRKVREIVEDTLVFLESHVP
;
A
#
# COMPACT_ATOMS: atom_id res chain seq x y z
N GLU A 1 31.06 6.11 25.18
CA GLU A 1 29.80 5.34 25.15
C GLU A 1 29.57 4.97 23.70
N ASP A 2 29.75 3.70 23.36
CA ASP A 2 29.47 3.19 22.01
C ASP A 2 27.95 3.26 21.79
N GLU A 3 27.53 4.15 20.91
CA GLU A 3 26.17 4.18 20.40
C GLU A 3 25.97 2.87 19.62
N ALA A 4 25.35 1.89 20.27
CA ALA A 4 25.10 0.58 19.70
C ALA A 4 24.45 0.75 18.33
N VAL A 5 25.21 0.44 17.27
CA VAL A 5 24.75 0.52 15.88
C VAL A 5 23.58 -0.44 15.75
N ARG A 6 22.35 0.11 15.76
CA ARG A 6 21.16 -0.70 15.55
C ARG A 6 21.19 -1.21 14.11
N PRO A 7 20.98 -2.51 13.87
CA PRO A 7 20.84 -3.04 12.52
C PRO A 7 19.76 -2.26 11.78
N LEU A 8 20.09 -1.76 10.60
CA LEU A 8 19.13 -1.05 9.76
C LEU A 8 18.03 -2.04 9.35
N ALA A 9 16.80 -1.81 9.82
CA ALA A 9 15.67 -2.64 9.43
C ALA A 9 15.42 -2.49 7.92
N LEU A 10 15.41 -3.61 7.20
CA LEU A 10 15.17 -3.60 5.75
C LEU A 10 13.73 -3.19 5.48
N SER A 11 13.51 -2.02 4.88
CA SER A 11 12.21 -1.51 4.47
C SER A 11 12.08 -1.47 2.94
N MET A 12 10.90 -1.16 2.42
CA MET A 12 10.72 -1.03 0.97
C MET A 12 11.61 0.08 0.38
N HIS A 13 11.92 1.13 1.16
CA HIS A 13 12.87 2.16 0.74
C HIS A 13 14.24 1.58 0.38
N LEU A 14 14.75 0.64 1.19
CA LEU A 14 16.04 0.00 0.96
C LEU A 14 15.99 -1.01 -0.18
N VAL A 15 14.90 -1.78 -0.30
CA VAL A 15 14.67 -2.66 -1.45
C VAL A 15 14.68 -1.87 -2.75
N VAL A 16 14.01 -0.71 -2.76
CA VAL A 16 14.00 0.18 -3.93
C VAL A 16 15.40 0.70 -4.24
N ALA A 17 16.12 1.18 -3.25
CA ALA A 17 17.45 1.76 -3.42
C ALA A 17 18.52 0.73 -3.84
N LEU A 18 18.51 -0.45 -3.23
CA LEU A 18 19.58 -1.45 -3.37
C LEU A 18 19.30 -2.50 -4.44
N VAL A 19 18.03 -2.76 -4.77
CA VAL A 19 17.65 -3.83 -5.71
C VAL A 19 16.96 -3.27 -6.95
N ILE A 20 15.85 -2.55 -6.77
CA ILE A 20 14.98 -2.16 -7.89
C ILE A 20 15.65 -1.11 -8.78
N ARG A 21 16.14 0.00 -8.19
CA ARG A 21 16.78 1.08 -8.97
C ARG A 21 17.99 0.58 -9.76
N PRO A 22 18.96 -0.16 -9.18
CA PRO A 22 20.08 -0.69 -9.96
C PRO A 22 19.63 -1.59 -11.13
N ARG A 23 18.65 -2.47 -10.91
CA ARG A 23 18.16 -3.41 -11.94
C ARG A 23 17.29 -2.78 -13.03
N THR A 24 16.76 -1.58 -12.78
CA THR A 24 15.90 -0.85 -13.73
C THR A 24 16.59 0.35 -14.37
N LYS A 25 17.89 0.57 -14.08
CA LYS A 25 18.63 1.75 -14.54
C LYS A 25 18.90 1.69 -16.04
N ASP A 26 19.33 0.53 -16.51
CA ASP A 26 19.46 0.26 -17.93
C ASP A 26 18.05 0.34 -18.53
N HIS A 27 17.88 0.97 -19.70
CA HIS A 27 16.61 1.47 -20.26
C HIS A 27 16.12 2.83 -19.70
N MET A 28 17.03 3.74 -19.35
CA MET A 28 16.69 5.11 -18.92
C MET A 28 15.80 5.20 -17.68
N GLY A 29 15.63 4.10 -16.93
CA GLY A 29 14.77 4.09 -15.76
C GLY A 29 13.27 4.09 -16.00
N VAL A 30 12.81 3.97 -17.26
CA VAL A 30 11.40 4.20 -17.63
C VAL A 30 10.47 3.04 -17.33
N TYR A 31 11.03 1.87 -17.01
CA TYR A 31 10.26 0.68 -16.65
C TYR A 31 10.29 0.42 -15.15
N GLY A 32 9.15 0.00 -14.60
CA GLY A 32 9.13 -0.67 -13.31
C GLY A 32 9.82 -2.04 -13.39
N TYR A 33 10.33 -2.53 -12.26
CA TYR A 33 11.02 -3.81 -12.19
C TYR A 33 10.13 -5.00 -12.59
N ALA A 34 8.86 -5.00 -12.16
CA ALA A 34 7.90 -6.03 -12.55
C ALA A 34 7.66 -6.03 -14.07
N THR A 35 7.61 -4.85 -14.70
CA THR A 35 7.45 -4.72 -16.15
C THR A 35 8.67 -5.27 -16.88
N LEU A 36 9.89 -4.95 -16.44
CA LEU A 36 11.12 -5.49 -17.04
C LEU A 36 11.18 -7.02 -17.00
N LEU A 37 10.78 -7.63 -15.88
CA LEU A 37 10.79 -9.09 -15.75
C LEU A 37 9.71 -9.79 -16.59
N ASN A 38 8.69 -9.05 -17.06
CA ASN A 38 7.56 -9.61 -17.78
C ASN A 38 7.41 -8.98 -19.19
N LEU A 39 8.49 -8.46 -19.79
CA LEU A 39 8.43 -7.77 -21.09
C LEU A 39 7.81 -8.64 -22.19
N ASP A 40 8.22 -9.90 -22.28
CA ASP A 40 7.75 -10.83 -23.30
C ASP A 40 6.32 -11.33 -23.05
N SER A 41 5.84 -11.26 -21.80
CA SER A 41 4.51 -11.70 -21.40
C SER A 41 3.97 -10.84 -20.25
N PRO A 42 3.52 -9.60 -20.54
CA PRO A 42 2.99 -8.70 -19.52
C PRO A 42 1.86 -9.36 -18.74
N LYS A 43 1.90 -9.22 -17.41
CA LYS A 43 0.89 -9.81 -16.53
C LYS A 43 -0.12 -8.74 -16.10
N ARG A 44 -1.41 -9.10 -16.18
CA ARG A 44 -2.48 -8.29 -15.58
C ARG A 44 -2.56 -8.63 -14.10
N ALA A 45 -2.50 -7.60 -13.25
CA ALA A 45 -2.64 -7.80 -11.81
C ALA A 45 -4.08 -8.20 -11.43
N GLU A 46 -4.19 -9.23 -10.62
CA GLU A 46 -5.43 -9.68 -9.98
C GLU A 46 -5.64 -8.94 -8.65
N THR A 47 -4.54 -8.67 -7.94
CA THR A 47 -4.55 -8.11 -6.59
C THR A 47 -3.72 -6.84 -6.55
N PHE A 48 -4.33 -5.73 -6.17
CA PHE A 48 -3.63 -4.49 -5.84
C PHE A 48 -3.13 -4.54 -4.39
N ILE A 49 -1.84 -4.29 -4.18
CA ILE A 49 -1.23 -4.27 -2.85
C ILE A 49 -1.11 -2.84 -2.35
N SER A 50 -1.91 -2.50 -1.34
CA SER A 50 -1.79 -1.26 -0.58
C SER A 50 -0.91 -1.51 0.64
N HIS A 51 0.17 -0.74 0.80
CA HIS A 51 1.17 -1.00 1.84
C HIS A 51 1.98 0.26 2.20
N CYS A 52 2.67 0.23 3.34
CA CYS A 52 3.54 1.32 3.79
C CYS A 52 5.01 1.01 3.48
N TRP A 53 5.74 1.95 2.88
CA TRP A 53 7.16 1.71 2.55
C TRP A 53 8.09 1.64 3.77
N ASN A 54 7.64 2.13 4.93
CA ASN A 54 8.37 2.08 6.19
C ASN A 54 8.29 0.71 6.88
N GLU A 55 7.35 -0.15 6.46
CA GLU A 55 7.19 -1.48 7.05
C GLU A 55 8.46 -2.32 6.89
N ARG A 56 8.61 -3.31 7.78
CA ARG A 56 9.68 -4.31 7.63
C ARG A 56 9.40 -5.15 6.38
N PHE A 57 10.37 -5.20 5.47
CA PHE A 57 10.23 -5.93 4.21
C PHE A 57 10.01 -7.43 4.42
N GLU A 58 10.57 -8.00 5.49
CA GLU A 58 10.31 -9.40 5.87
C GLU A 58 8.82 -9.63 6.18
N ASP A 59 8.18 -8.73 6.93
CA ASP A 59 6.76 -8.82 7.27
C ASP A 59 5.88 -8.64 6.02
N PHE A 60 6.25 -7.71 5.14
CA PHE A 60 5.63 -7.56 3.82
C PHE A 60 5.75 -8.84 2.97
N ALA A 61 6.94 -9.40 2.85
CA ALA A 61 7.21 -10.60 2.07
C ALA A 61 6.49 -11.83 2.63
N ASN A 62 6.49 -12.01 3.95
CA ASN A 62 5.75 -13.07 4.64
C ASN A 62 4.24 -12.95 4.39
N THR A 63 3.70 -11.73 4.45
CA THR A 63 2.29 -11.47 4.13
C THR A 63 1.95 -11.88 2.70
N LEU A 64 2.76 -11.48 1.72
CA LEU A 64 2.56 -11.88 0.33
C LEU A 64 2.79 -13.38 0.09
N GLY A 65 3.64 -14.02 0.88
CA GLY A 65 3.90 -15.47 0.83
C GLY A 65 2.69 -16.33 1.19
N THR A 66 1.66 -15.75 1.81
CA THR A 66 0.37 -16.43 2.07
C THR A 66 -0.55 -16.50 0.85
N LEU A 67 -0.26 -15.72 -0.21
CA LEU A 67 -1.02 -15.76 -1.45
C LEU A 67 -0.66 -17.02 -2.25
N ARG A 68 -1.58 -17.44 -3.13
CA ARG A 68 -1.26 -18.51 -4.09
C ARG A 68 -0.09 -18.06 -4.96
N ARG A 69 0.85 -18.97 -5.24
CA ARG A 69 2.08 -18.68 -5.98
C ARG A 69 1.81 -18.06 -7.37
N GLU A 70 0.69 -18.42 -7.99
CA GLU A 70 0.31 -17.93 -9.32
C GLU A 70 -0.39 -16.56 -9.29
N THR A 71 -0.73 -16.04 -8.11
CA THR A 71 -1.43 -14.76 -7.97
C THR A 71 -0.58 -13.63 -8.53
N VAL A 72 -1.09 -12.93 -9.54
CA VAL A 72 -0.42 -11.74 -10.06
C VAL A 72 -0.77 -10.53 -9.18
N VAL A 73 0.24 -9.96 -8.54
CA VAL A 73 0.09 -8.80 -7.65
C VAL A 73 0.66 -7.52 -8.28
N TRP A 74 0.01 -6.39 -8.03
CA TRP A 74 0.55 -5.07 -8.32
C TRP A 74 1.08 -4.45 -7.03
N VAL A 75 2.40 -4.19 -6.99
CA VAL A 75 3.05 -3.50 -5.87
C VAL A 75 3.69 -2.24 -6.41
N CYS A 76 3.38 -1.08 -5.83
CA CYS A 76 3.77 0.21 -6.39
C CYS A 76 5.30 0.35 -6.59
N SER A 77 6.11 -0.13 -5.66
CA SER A 77 7.58 -0.08 -5.75
C SER A 77 8.14 -0.92 -6.91
N PHE A 78 7.48 -2.02 -7.26
CA PHE A 78 7.90 -2.92 -8.33
C PHE A 78 7.31 -2.55 -9.68
N ALA A 79 6.07 -2.08 -9.73
CA ALA A 79 5.37 -1.81 -10.98
C ALA A 79 5.67 -0.41 -11.54
N MET A 80 5.95 0.56 -10.68
CA MET A 80 6.26 1.93 -11.10
C MET A 80 7.76 2.10 -11.40
N PRO A 81 8.12 2.94 -12.39
CA PRO A 81 9.52 3.26 -12.65
C PRO A 81 10.12 4.05 -11.48
N GLN A 82 11.18 3.49 -10.86
CA GLN A 82 11.79 4.04 -9.63
C GLN A 82 12.98 4.96 -9.87
N ASN A 83 13.42 5.08 -11.13
CA ASN A 83 14.56 5.90 -11.55
C ASN A 83 14.12 7.23 -12.20
N VAL A 84 12.82 7.52 -12.22
CA VAL A 84 12.25 8.76 -12.73
C VAL A 84 11.52 9.51 -11.62
N ASP A 85 11.17 10.77 -11.89
CA ASP A 85 10.32 11.56 -11.00
C ASP A 85 8.87 11.03 -11.02
N ILE A 86 8.57 10.08 -10.13
CA ILE A 86 7.23 9.50 -9.95
C ILE A 86 6.19 10.59 -9.65
N GLY A 87 6.59 11.69 -8.99
CA GLY A 87 5.72 12.81 -8.69
C GLY A 87 5.08 13.45 -9.93
N ARG A 88 5.75 13.37 -11.08
CA ARG A 88 5.22 13.80 -12.39
C ARG A 88 4.25 12.80 -13.02
N LEU A 89 4.37 11.51 -12.67
CA LEU A 89 3.44 10.47 -13.10
C LEU A 89 2.12 10.52 -12.31
N LEU A 90 2.13 11.14 -11.14
CA LEU A 90 0.95 11.48 -10.36
C LEU A 90 0.24 12.67 -11.02
N CYS A 91 -0.56 12.35 -12.05
CA CYS A 91 -1.40 13.29 -12.80
C CYS A 91 -2.20 14.22 -11.89
N THR A 92 -2.60 15.39 -12.41
CA THR A 92 -3.45 16.35 -11.69
C THR A 92 -4.76 15.71 -11.23
N ASP A 93 -5.33 14.83 -12.05
CA ASP A 93 -6.46 13.99 -11.68
C ASP A 93 -5.98 12.66 -11.09
N LEU A 94 -6.16 12.50 -9.77
CA LEU A 94 -5.80 11.28 -9.05
C LEU A 94 -6.55 10.04 -9.51
N SER A 95 -7.76 10.18 -10.06
CA SER A 95 -8.51 9.04 -10.61
C SER A 95 -7.85 8.48 -11.88
N SER A 96 -7.06 9.31 -12.57
CA SER A 96 -6.25 8.93 -13.73
C SER A 96 -4.83 8.49 -13.37
N SER A 97 -4.45 8.54 -12.09
CA SER A 97 -3.12 8.16 -11.63
C SER A 97 -2.84 6.67 -11.89
N PRO A 98 -1.56 6.27 -12.04
CA PRO A 98 -1.18 4.88 -12.19
C PRO A 98 -1.71 3.98 -11.06
N PHE A 99 -1.77 4.51 -9.83
CA PHE A 99 -2.30 3.84 -8.66
C PHE A 99 -3.79 3.55 -8.79
N ALA A 100 -4.60 4.57 -9.10
CA ALA A 100 -6.04 4.41 -9.30
C ALA A 100 -6.35 3.47 -10.47
N LYS A 101 -5.62 3.59 -11.59
CA LYS A 101 -5.77 2.69 -12.74
C LYS A 101 -5.47 1.24 -12.39
N ALA A 102 -4.37 0.98 -11.70
CA ALA A 102 -4.01 -0.38 -11.28
C ALA A 102 -5.02 -0.96 -10.28
N LEU A 103 -5.47 -0.15 -9.32
CA LEU A 103 -6.47 -0.53 -8.33
C LEU A 103 -7.80 -0.90 -9.00
N LEU A 104 -8.31 -0.04 -9.90
CA LEU A 104 -9.58 -0.26 -10.59
C LEU A 104 -9.53 -1.39 -11.62
N ALA A 105 -8.35 -1.75 -12.11
CA ALA A 105 -8.16 -2.87 -13.03
C ALA A 105 -8.01 -4.23 -12.32
N SER A 106 -7.76 -4.21 -11.00
CA SER A 106 -7.58 -5.39 -10.16
C SER A 106 -8.93 -5.92 -9.65
N GLU A 107 -8.98 -7.20 -9.32
CA GLU A 107 -10.18 -7.85 -8.79
C GLU A 107 -10.38 -7.59 -7.30
N ARG A 108 -9.27 -7.36 -6.57
CA ARG A 108 -9.28 -7.08 -5.14
C ARG A 108 -8.15 -6.15 -4.73
N VAL A 109 -8.33 -5.54 -3.56
CA VAL A 109 -7.33 -4.73 -2.86
C VAL A 109 -6.93 -5.46 -1.58
N LEU A 110 -5.64 -5.66 -1.39
CA LEU A 110 -5.05 -6.23 -0.18
C LEU A 110 -4.26 -5.14 0.55
N LEU A 111 -4.74 -4.74 1.72
CA LEU A 111 -4.01 -3.87 2.64
C LEU A 111 -3.07 -4.73 3.50
N VAL A 112 -1.76 -4.57 3.29
CA VAL A 112 -0.72 -5.19 4.12
C VAL A 112 -0.52 -4.32 5.35
N VAL A 113 -0.58 -4.92 6.54
CA VAL A 113 -0.46 -4.21 7.82
C VAL A 113 0.49 -4.94 8.74
N ASP A 114 1.58 -4.29 9.15
CA ASP A 114 2.49 -4.79 10.17
C ASP A 114 2.14 -4.23 11.57
N ASP A 115 2.98 -4.54 12.56
CA ASP A 115 2.79 -4.11 13.95
C ASP A 115 2.77 -2.59 14.16
N SER A 116 3.31 -1.81 13.22
CA SER A 116 3.28 -0.35 13.28
C SER A 116 1.88 0.21 12.98
N VAL A 117 1.08 -0.57 12.23
CA VAL A 117 -0.23 -0.19 11.70
C VAL A 117 -0.20 1.12 10.91
N GLU A 118 0.97 1.50 10.41
CA GLU A 118 1.19 2.78 9.75
C GLU A 118 0.30 3.00 8.51
N PRO A 119 -0.04 1.99 7.68
CA PRO A 119 -0.92 2.19 6.52
C PRO A 119 -2.23 2.95 6.84
N LEU A 120 -2.81 2.78 8.04
CA LEU A 120 -4.04 3.48 8.45
C LEU A 120 -3.83 4.97 8.79
N THR A 121 -2.59 5.44 8.72
CA THR A 121 -2.22 6.85 8.85
C THR A 121 -1.53 7.40 7.60
N ARG A 122 -1.48 6.63 6.51
CA ARG A 122 -0.90 7.07 5.24
C ARG A 122 -1.99 7.53 4.30
N SER A 123 -1.82 8.74 3.76
CA SER A 123 -2.81 9.39 2.90
C SER A 123 -3.14 8.52 1.69
N TRP A 124 -2.11 7.93 1.05
CA TRP A 124 -2.26 7.03 -0.09
C TRP A 124 -3.04 5.77 0.28
N CYS A 125 -2.65 5.06 1.32
CA CYS A 125 -3.33 3.82 1.74
C CYS A 125 -4.80 4.07 2.09
N CYS A 126 -5.09 5.11 2.88
CA CYS A 126 -6.48 5.45 3.23
C CYS A 126 -7.30 5.87 2.00
N PHE A 127 -6.70 6.57 1.04
CA PHE A 127 -7.34 6.90 -0.23
C PHE A 127 -7.60 5.65 -1.09
N GLU A 128 -6.66 4.71 -1.16
CA GLU A 128 -6.80 3.44 -1.87
C GLU A 128 -7.91 2.57 -1.27
N VAL A 129 -7.99 2.47 0.07
CA VAL A 129 -9.10 1.79 0.76
C VAL A 129 -10.43 2.45 0.41
N TYR A 130 -10.49 3.79 0.41
CA TYR A 130 -11.70 4.51 -0.01
C TYR A 130 -12.08 4.22 -1.46
N LEU A 131 -11.13 4.20 -2.39
CA LEU A 131 -11.39 3.85 -3.78
C LEU A 131 -11.92 2.42 -3.91
N ALA A 132 -11.35 1.46 -3.18
CA ALA A 132 -11.82 0.08 -3.15
C ALA A 132 -13.30 0.02 -2.74
N VAL A 133 -13.67 0.71 -1.65
CA VAL A 133 -15.06 0.76 -1.17
C VAL A 133 -15.98 1.47 -2.15
N LYS A 134 -15.57 2.64 -2.66
CA LYS A 134 -16.35 3.44 -3.62
C LYS A 134 -16.70 2.65 -4.88
N HIS A 135 -15.76 1.82 -5.35
CA HIS A 135 -15.91 1.00 -6.55
C HIS A 135 -16.34 -0.44 -6.26
N ARG A 136 -16.69 -0.76 -5.01
CA ARG A 136 -17.15 -2.10 -4.58
C ARG A 136 -16.17 -3.22 -4.93
N LEU A 137 -14.87 -2.92 -4.88
CA LEU A 137 -13.83 -3.92 -5.02
C LEU A 137 -13.79 -4.77 -3.76
N ARG A 138 -13.43 -6.05 -3.92
CA ARG A 138 -13.16 -6.93 -2.79
C ARG A 138 -11.97 -6.35 -2.01
N PHE A 139 -12.14 -6.17 -0.71
CA PHE A 139 -11.11 -5.66 0.18
C PHE A 139 -10.68 -6.74 1.17
N GLU A 140 -9.38 -6.82 1.42
CA GLU A 140 -8.79 -7.68 2.44
C GLU A 140 -7.75 -6.87 3.23
N LEU A 141 -7.71 -7.08 4.54
CA LEU A 141 -6.60 -6.67 5.40
C LEU A 141 -5.85 -7.94 5.78
N ARG A 142 -4.53 -7.95 5.61
CA ARG A 142 -3.72 -9.11 5.98
C ARG A 142 -2.46 -8.70 6.73
N PRO A 143 -2.28 -9.19 7.96
CA PRO A 143 -1.05 -9.04 8.69
C PRO A 143 -0.05 -10.18 8.41
N PRO A 144 1.24 -10.00 8.75
CA PRO A 144 2.25 -11.05 8.65
C PRO A 144 1.96 -12.22 9.61
N GLN A 145 1.41 -11.92 10.78
CA GLN A 145 0.93 -12.89 11.76
C GLN A 145 -0.38 -12.40 12.37
N THR A 146 -1.32 -13.32 12.62
CA THR A 146 -2.57 -13.03 13.31
C THR A 146 -2.34 -12.97 14.82
N SER A 147 -2.72 -11.86 15.44
CA SER A 147 -2.58 -11.64 16.88
C SER A 147 -3.70 -10.72 17.38
N THR A 148 -4.30 -11.07 18.52
CA THR A 148 -5.30 -10.22 19.20
C THR A 148 -4.73 -8.85 19.57
N ASP A 149 -3.43 -8.78 19.91
CA ASP A 149 -2.74 -7.52 20.17
C ASP A 149 -2.67 -6.62 18.94
N LEU A 150 -2.40 -7.22 17.77
CA LEU A 150 -2.38 -6.49 16.51
C LEU A 150 -3.77 -5.94 16.16
N TYR A 151 -4.82 -6.74 16.27
CA TYR A 151 -6.19 -6.26 16.00
C TYR A 151 -6.60 -5.13 16.94
N ARG A 152 -6.22 -5.21 18.22
CA ARG A 152 -6.41 -4.11 19.18
C ARG A 152 -5.65 -2.85 18.75
N LYS A 153 -4.40 -2.97 18.28
CA LYS A 153 -3.63 -1.83 17.74
C LYS A 153 -4.31 -1.25 16.49
N VAL A 154 -4.80 -2.10 15.58
CA VAL A 154 -5.55 -1.69 14.40
C VAL A 154 -6.78 -0.89 14.79
N ARG A 155 -7.64 -1.40 15.68
CA ARG A 155 -8.82 -0.69 16.18
C ARG A 155 -8.48 0.65 16.83
N THR A 156 -7.43 0.68 17.65
CA THR A 156 -6.96 1.91 18.31
C THR A 156 -6.57 2.96 17.27
N LYS A 157 -5.78 2.58 16.26
CA LYS A 157 -5.35 3.48 15.20
C LYS A 157 -6.52 3.93 14.33
N LEU A 158 -7.42 3.00 14.00
CA LEU A 158 -8.60 3.22 13.18
C LEU A 158 -9.61 4.17 13.84
N ALA A 159 -9.79 4.09 15.17
CA ALA A 159 -10.60 5.02 15.92
C ALA A 159 -10.08 6.47 15.80
N ALA A 160 -8.76 6.64 15.96
CA ALA A 160 -8.08 7.94 15.88
C ALA A 160 -7.86 8.46 14.44
N MET A 161 -8.11 7.65 13.42
CA MET A 161 -7.80 7.98 12.03
C MET A 161 -8.65 9.15 11.49
N ASP A 162 -8.01 10.20 10.98
CA ASP A 162 -8.63 11.20 10.11
C ASP A 162 -7.76 11.37 8.86
N ILE A 163 -8.35 11.23 7.67
CA ILE A 163 -7.65 11.40 6.39
C ILE A 163 -6.98 12.76 6.28
N ARG A 164 -7.53 13.80 6.91
CA ARG A 164 -6.98 15.16 6.95
C ARG A 164 -5.67 15.26 7.74
N GLN A 165 -5.41 14.30 8.62
CA GLN A 165 -4.22 14.23 9.47
C GLN A 165 -3.28 13.10 9.05
N CYS A 166 -3.62 12.35 8.00
CA CYS A 166 -2.75 11.31 7.47
C CYS A 166 -1.49 11.91 6.84
N ASP A 167 -0.40 11.15 6.89
CA ASP A 167 0.90 11.58 6.39
C ASP A 167 1.15 11.12 4.95
N ALA A 168 2.06 11.81 4.26
CA ALA A 168 2.61 11.40 2.98
C ALA A 168 4.08 11.85 2.91
N SER A 169 4.97 10.92 2.52
CA SER A 169 6.40 11.21 2.36
C SER A 169 6.65 12.42 1.45
N ASN A 170 5.78 12.62 0.45
CA ASN A 170 5.69 13.86 -0.30
C ASN A 170 4.44 14.64 0.13
N LYS A 171 4.62 15.79 0.80
CA LYS A 171 3.50 16.64 1.26
C LYS A 171 2.59 17.10 0.12
N SER A 172 3.10 17.24 -1.11
CA SER A 172 2.29 17.58 -2.28
C SER A 172 1.24 16.51 -2.56
N ASP A 173 1.55 15.23 -2.33
CA ASP A 173 0.63 14.12 -2.57
C ASP A 173 -0.56 14.18 -1.61
N HIS A 174 -0.31 14.48 -0.32
CA HIS A 174 -1.39 14.69 0.64
C HIS A 174 -2.34 15.81 0.17
N LEU A 175 -1.79 16.94 -0.27
CA LEU A 175 -2.61 18.05 -0.81
C LEU A 175 -3.42 17.64 -2.04
N LYS A 176 -2.83 16.88 -2.97
CA LYS A 176 -3.55 16.35 -4.15
C LYS A 176 -4.69 15.41 -3.72
N ILE A 177 -4.44 14.51 -2.78
CA ILE A 177 -5.44 13.59 -2.22
C ILE A 177 -6.59 14.38 -1.61
N MET A 178 -6.28 15.31 -0.70
CA MET A 178 -7.29 16.16 -0.07
C MET A 178 -8.09 16.98 -1.09
N SER A 179 -7.46 17.42 -2.18
CA SER A 179 -8.17 18.09 -3.26
C SER A 179 -9.13 17.14 -4.01
N ALA A 180 -8.72 15.90 -4.28
CA ALA A 180 -9.54 14.91 -4.98
C ALA A 180 -10.73 14.40 -4.16
N ILE A 181 -10.61 14.37 -2.83
CA ILE A 181 -11.68 13.96 -1.92
C ILE A 181 -12.39 15.14 -1.26
N ARG A 182 -12.20 16.37 -1.75
CA ARG A 182 -12.72 17.59 -1.12
C ARG A 182 -14.22 17.46 -0.83
N GLY A 183 -14.60 17.67 0.43
CA GLY A 183 -15.99 17.54 0.91
C GLY A 183 -16.44 16.09 1.17
N SER A 184 -15.66 15.10 0.75
CA SER A 184 -15.87 13.67 1.02
C SER A 184 -15.01 13.15 2.15
N GLU A 185 -14.23 13.98 2.86
CA GLU A 185 -13.34 13.53 3.94
C GLU A 185 -14.09 12.79 5.06
N PRO A 186 -15.27 13.26 5.55
CA PRO A 186 -16.04 12.49 6.53
C PRO A 186 -16.52 11.14 5.99
N LEU A 187 -16.80 11.05 4.68
CA LEU A 187 -17.21 9.81 4.03
C LEU A 187 -16.02 8.84 3.92
N VAL A 188 -14.84 9.33 3.51
CA VAL A 188 -13.59 8.54 3.48
C VAL A 188 -13.31 7.96 4.86
N ASN A 189 -13.28 8.82 5.88
CA ASN A 189 -13.07 8.46 7.27
C ASN A 189 -14.05 7.39 7.76
N ARG A 190 -15.32 7.47 7.36
CA ARG A 190 -16.33 6.47 7.72
C ARG A 190 -16.12 5.16 6.98
N LYS A 191 -15.92 5.21 5.66
CA LYS A 191 -15.78 4.03 4.81
C LYS A 191 -14.55 3.21 5.09
N VAL A 192 -13.42 3.85 5.37
CA VAL A 192 -12.19 3.17 5.82
C VAL A 192 -12.43 2.46 7.15
N ARG A 193 -13.11 3.11 8.11
CA ARG A 193 -13.46 2.47 9.39
C ARG A 193 -14.37 1.27 9.23
N GLU A 194 -15.48 1.43 8.51
CA GLU A 194 -16.46 0.36 8.27
C GLU A 194 -15.78 -0.88 7.66
N ILE A 195 -15.06 -0.72 6.54
CA ILE A 195 -14.51 -1.87 5.82
C ILE A 195 -13.39 -2.58 6.59
N VAL A 196 -12.57 -1.83 7.33
CA VAL A 196 -11.48 -2.41 8.13
C VAL A 196 -12.06 -3.14 9.34
N GLU A 197 -13.04 -2.56 10.04
CA GLU A 197 -13.67 -3.21 11.20
C GLU A 197 -14.42 -4.49 10.79
N ASP A 198 -15.19 -4.46 9.70
CA ASP A 198 -15.87 -5.64 9.16
C ASP A 198 -14.87 -6.77 8.86
N THR A 199 -13.70 -6.40 8.32
CA THR A 199 -12.62 -7.36 8.05
C THR A 199 -12.02 -7.92 9.33
N LEU A 200 -11.81 -7.09 10.37
CA LEU A 200 -11.28 -7.57 11.66
C LEU A 200 -12.23 -8.54 12.36
N VAL A 201 -13.54 -8.24 12.36
CA VAL A 201 -14.56 -9.15 12.92
C VAL A 201 -14.54 -10.50 12.19
N PHE A 202 -14.45 -10.47 10.86
CA PHE A 202 -14.30 -11.69 10.07
C PHE A 202 -13.03 -12.46 10.45
N LEU A 203 -11.88 -11.80 10.55
CA LEU A 203 -10.62 -12.45 10.91
C LEU A 203 -10.67 -13.05 12.32
N GLU A 204 -11.19 -12.33 13.31
CA GLU A 204 -11.31 -12.79 14.70
C GLU A 204 -12.21 -14.02 14.85
N SER A 205 -13.28 -14.12 14.08
CA SER A 205 -14.14 -15.31 14.06
C SER A 205 -13.47 -16.56 13.45
N HIS A 206 -12.30 -16.40 12.83
CA HIS A 206 -11.54 -17.46 12.18
C HIS A 206 -10.09 -17.58 12.70
N VAL A 207 -9.77 -16.94 13.84
CA VAL A 207 -8.52 -17.20 14.56
C VAL A 207 -8.64 -18.58 15.23
N PRO A 208 -7.73 -19.52 14.98
CA PRO A 208 -7.72 -20.84 15.63
C PRO A 208 -7.58 -20.79 17.15
#